data_AF-W2IFD4-F1
#
_entry.id   AF-W2IFD4-F1
#
_cell.length_a   1.000
_cell.length_b   1.000
_cell.length_c   1.000
_cell.angle_alpha   90.00
_cell.angle_beta   90.00
_cell.angle_gamma   90.00
#
_symmetry.space_group_name_H-M   'P 1'
#
loop_
_entity.id
_entity.type
_entity.pdbx_description
1 polymer ?
#
loop_
_entity_poly.entity_id
_entity_poly.type
_entity_poly.pdbx_seq_one_letter_code
_entity_poly.pdbx_strand_id
1 'polypeptide(L)'
;MKNLSTALTVLALFSATINGSPMLRQEAEASSCTLSGTYKSGTDISSCSTLTIGTLTVPAGVTLDLSKAKTGANIKISGTVTFGEKKWAGPLVLLGGTNLKVSGSGTLDGQGA
;
A
#
# COMPACT_ATOMS: atom_id res chain seq x y z
N MET A 1 -6.82 -80.29 26.30
CA MET A 1 -5.37 -80.02 26.23
C MET A 1 -5.20 -78.84 25.28
N LYS A 2 -4.99 -77.61 25.78
CA LYS A 2 -3.65 -76.98 25.88
C LYS A 2 -2.99 -76.91 24.48
N ASN A 3 -2.66 -75.80 23.82
CA ASN A 3 -2.26 -74.46 24.29
C ASN A 3 -1.98 -73.51 23.09
N LEU A 4 -2.11 -72.20 23.35
CA LEU A 4 -1.26 -71.05 22.95
C LEU A 4 -1.02 -70.76 21.44
N SER A 5 -1.45 -69.60 20.89
CA SER A 5 -0.97 -68.21 21.10
C SER A 5 0.34 -67.90 20.36
N THR A 6 0.29 -66.97 19.38
CA THR A 6 1.17 -65.78 19.27
C THR A 6 0.76 -64.91 18.08
N ALA A 7 0.40 -63.66 18.37
CA ALA A 7 0.23 -62.58 17.41
C ALA A 7 1.60 -62.04 16.96
N LEU A 8 1.71 -61.60 15.70
CA LEU A 8 2.87 -60.84 15.22
C LEU A 8 2.38 -59.52 14.60
N THR A 9 2.45 -58.46 15.39
CA THR A 9 2.26 -57.07 14.99
C THR A 9 3.48 -56.60 14.19
N VAL A 10 3.28 -56.21 12.93
CA VAL A 10 4.30 -55.50 12.16
C VAL A 10 3.95 -54.01 12.15
N LEU A 11 4.72 -53.25 12.92
CA LEU A 11 4.76 -51.80 12.94
C LEU A 11 5.68 -51.32 11.80
N ALA A 12 5.12 -50.79 10.72
CA ALA A 12 5.88 -50.18 9.63
C ALA A 12 5.71 -48.66 9.64
N LEU A 13 6.84 -47.98 9.50
CA LEU A 13 7.13 -46.59 9.86
C LEU A 13 6.40 -45.58 8.96
N PHE A 14 5.76 -44.58 9.58
CA PHE A 14 5.33 -43.37 8.88
C PHE A 14 6.55 -42.51 8.54
N SER A 15 6.90 -42.46 7.26
CA SER A 15 7.84 -41.48 6.73
C SER A 15 7.14 -40.12 6.66
N ALA A 16 7.36 -39.26 7.66
CA ALA A 16 6.96 -37.87 7.58
C ALA A 16 7.88 -37.14 6.59
N THR A 17 7.44 -36.98 5.35
CA THR A 17 8.05 -36.01 4.44
C THR A 17 7.70 -34.63 4.96
N ILE A 18 8.66 -33.98 5.63
CA ILE A 18 8.58 -32.56 5.94
C ILE A 18 8.59 -31.79 4.62
N ASN A 19 7.41 -31.47 4.12
CA ASN A 19 7.24 -30.50 3.05
C ASN A 19 7.53 -29.12 3.64
N GLY A 20 8.82 -28.81 3.82
CA GLY A 20 9.29 -27.48 4.12
C GLY A 20 9.00 -26.60 2.92
N SER A 21 7.78 -26.08 2.82
CA SER A 21 7.51 -24.97 1.93
C SER A 21 8.49 -23.87 2.34
N PRO A 22 9.25 -23.27 1.41
CA PRO A 22 9.91 -22.03 1.73
C PRO A 22 8.80 -21.12 2.23
N MET A 23 8.89 -20.69 3.50
CA MET A 23 8.24 -19.45 3.87
C MET A 23 8.83 -18.44 2.89
N LEU A 24 8.06 -18.13 1.86
CA LEU A 24 8.22 -16.89 1.14
C LEU A 24 8.14 -15.86 2.25
N ARG A 25 9.32 -15.40 2.68
CA ARG A 25 9.47 -14.12 3.31
C ARG A 25 8.80 -13.21 2.31
N GLN A 26 7.56 -12.84 2.59
CA GLN A 26 6.92 -11.75 1.91
C GLN A 26 7.78 -10.56 2.33
N GLU A 27 8.88 -10.37 1.59
CA GLU A 27 9.40 -9.04 1.31
C GLU A 27 8.14 -8.24 1.10
N ALA A 28 7.83 -7.37 2.07
CA ALA A 28 6.60 -6.60 2.08
C ALA A 28 6.45 -6.09 0.66
N GLU A 29 5.49 -6.65 -0.09
CA GLU A 29 5.32 -6.32 -1.50
C GLU A 29 5.23 -4.80 -1.51
N ALA A 30 6.27 -4.16 -2.05
CA ALA A 30 6.40 -2.72 -1.98
C ALA A 30 5.36 -2.18 -2.95
N SER A 31 4.13 -2.09 -2.48
CA SER A 31 2.96 -1.61 -3.20
C SER A 31 3.25 -0.20 -3.67
N SER A 32 3.52 -0.07 -4.97
CA SER A 32 3.67 1.19 -5.66
C SER A 32 2.31 1.62 -6.20
N CYS A 33 1.90 2.84 -5.86
CA CYS A 33 0.65 3.43 -6.31
C CYS A 33 0.94 4.68 -7.13
N THR A 34 0.13 4.92 -8.15
CA THR A 34 0.23 6.12 -8.98
C THR A 34 -1.10 6.86 -9.00
N LEU A 35 -1.06 8.16 -8.74
CA LEU A 35 -2.20 9.07 -8.92
C LEU A 35 -1.96 9.94 -10.16
N SER A 36 -2.88 9.89 -11.11
CA SER A 36 -2.88 10.71 -12.32
C SER A 36 -4.31 10.93 -12.85
N GLY A 37 -4.47 11.89 -13.76
CA GLY A 37 -5.78 12.23 -14.33
C GLY A 37 -6.62 13.05 -13.34
N THR A 38 -7.88 12.70 -13.12
CA THR A 38 -8.74 13.43 -12.17
C THR A 38 -8.72 12.77 -10.81
N TYR A 39 -8.36 13.54 -9.77
CA TYR A 39 -8.38 13.06 -8.40
C TYR A 39 -9.80 12.74 -7.93
N LYS A 40 -9.94 11.60 -7.25
CA LYS A 40 -11.18 11.19 -6.58
C LYS A 40 -11.00 11.31 -5.09
N SER A 41 -11.87 12.07 -4.44
CA SER A 41 -11.86 12.16 -2.98
C SER A 41 -12.04 10.78 -2.35
N GLY A 42 -11.25 10.48 -1.34
CA GLY A 42 -11.29 9.18 -0.65
C GLY A 42 -10.51 8.07 -1.33
N THR A 43 -9.69 8.36 -2.35
CA THR A 43 -8.72 7.38 -2.88
C THR A 43 -7.88 6.80 -1.75
N ASP A 44 -7.91 5.47 -1.62
CA ASP A 44 -7.14 4.76 -0.61
C ASP A 44 -5.67 4.65 -1.02
N ILE A 45 -4.79 5.19 -0.18
CA ILE A 45 -3.33 5.14 -0.32
C ILE A 45 -2.67 4.43 0.87
N SER A 46 -3.46 3.86 1.77
CA SER A 46 -2.97 3.32 3.06
C SER A 46 -2.12 2.07 2.91
N SER A 47 -2.29 1.34 1.82
CA SER A 47 -1.46 0.18 1.50
C SER A 47 -0.15 0.57 0.83
N CYS A 48 -0.04 1.76 0.23
CA CYS A 48 1.05 2.17 -0.66
C CYS A 48 2.35 2.48 0.09
N SER A 49 3.40 1.71 -0.19
CA SER A 49 4.76 1.99 0.31
C SER A 49 5.45 3.11 -0.48
N THR A 50 5.13 3.23 -1.78
CA THR A 50 5.57 4.33 -2.63
C THR A 50 4.36 4.89 -3.37
N LEU A 51 4.15 6.20 -3.28
CA LEU A 51 3.06 6.92 -3.94
C LEU A 51 3.67 7.92 -4.94
N THR A 52 3.45 7.71 -6.23
CA THR A 52 3.86 8.66 -7.26
C THR A 52 2.66 9.48 -7.74
N ILE A 53 2.77 10.79 -7.68
CA ILE A 53 1.76 11.74 -8.13
C ILE A 53 2.24 12.35 -9.45
N GLY A 54 1.63 11.93 -10.56
CA GLY A 54 1.91 12.43 -11.89
C GLY A 54 1.16 13.72 -12.19
N THR A 55 0.74 13.90 -13.44
CA THR A 55 -0.19 14.98 -13.80
C THR A 55 -1.57 14.66 -13.23
N LEU A 56 -2.07 15.52 -12.36
CA LEU A 56 -3.30 15.30 -11.59
C LEU A 56 -4.13 16.58 -11.54
N THR A 57 -5.43 16.50 -11.80
CA THR A 57 -6.38 17.59 -11.60
C THR A 57 -7.20 17.28 -10.36
N VAL A 58 -7.11 18.15 -9.35
CA VAL A 58 -7.93 18.09 -8.15
C VAL A 58 -9.18 18.95 -8.38
N PRO A 59 -10.40 18.38 -8.27
CA PRO A 59 -11.62 19.14 -8.49
C PRO A 59 -11.78 20.34 -7.55
N ALA A 60 -12.57 21.33 -7.96
CA ALA A 60 -12.78 22.56 -7.22
C ALA A 60 -13.44 22.31 -5.85
N GLY A 61 -12.82 22.84 -4.78
CA GLY A 61 -13.30 22.63 -3.41
C GLY A 61 -13.03 21.23 -2.83
N VAL A 62 -12.13 20.46 -3.46
CA VAL A 62 -11.67 19.16 -2.96
C VAL A 62 -10.23 19.29 -2.46
N THR A 63 -9.93 18.62 -1.36
CA THR A 63 -8.57 18.49 -0.83
C THR A 63 -7.90 17.25 -1.42
N LEU A 64 -6.67 17.37 -1.89
CA LEU A 64 -5.80 16.22 -2.10
C LEU A 64 -5.41 15.66 -0.72
N ASP A 65 -6.11 14.61 -0.30
CA ASP A 65 -5.93 13.99 1.01
C ASP A 65 -4.87 12.87 0.94
N LEU A 66 -3.73 13.14 1.55
CA LEU A 66 -2.60 12.22 1.75
C LEU A 66 -2.43 11.84 3.23
N SER A 67 -3.40 12.15 4.10
CA SER A 67 -3.33 11.92 5.55
C SER A 67 -3.30 10.44 5.95
N LYS A 68 -3.80 9.57 5.06
CA LYS A 68 -3.83 8.13 5.24
C LYS A 68 -2.63 7.42 4.64
N ALA A 69 -1.56 8.15 4.30
CA ALA A 69 -0.35 7.54 3.78
C ALA A 69 0.21 6.50 4.77
N LYS A 70 0.67 5.37 4.25
CA LYS A 70 1.31 4.33 5.05
C LYS A 70 2.49 4.91 5.84
N THR A 71 2.68 4.46 7.07
CA THR A 71 3.88 4.84 7.85
C THR A 71 5.14 4.41 7.09
N GLY A 72 6.12 5.33 6.98
CA GLY A 72 7.33 5.07 6.19
C GLY A 72 7.17 5.24 4.68
N ALA A 73 6.01 5.69 4.18
CA ALA A 73 5.78 5.81 2.75
C ALA A 73 6.67 6.87 2.08
N ASN A 74 7.05 6.58 0.84
CA ASN A 74 7.73 7.52 -0.05
C ASN A 74 6.71 8.16 -0.99
N ILE A 75 6.43 9.45 -0.82
CA ILE A 75 5.54 10.22 -1.68
C ILE A 75 6.39 11.03 -2.66
N LYS A 76 6.18 10.82 -3.97
CA LYS A 76 6.91 11.48 -5.05
C LYS A 76 5.97 12.27 -5.96
N ILE A 77 6.11 13.59 -5.99
CA ILE A 77 5.36 14.45 -6.92
C ILE A 77 6.22 14.69 -8.17
N SER A 78 5.85 14.10 -9.30
CA SER A 78 6.61 14.18 -10.54
C SER A 78 5.94 14.99 -11.65
N GLY A 79 4.62 15.14 -11.63
CA GLY A 79 3.88 15.96 -12.59
C GLY A 79 3.33 17.24 -11.99
N THR A 80 2.44 17.91 -12.74
CA THR A 80 1.71 19.08 -12.26
C THR A 80 0.38 18.65 -11.64
N VAL A 81 0.16 19.05 -10.39
CA VAL A 81 -1.11 18.93 -9.69
C VAL A 81 -1.84 20.26 -9.75
N THR A 82 -2.92 20.35 -10.51
CA THR A 82 -3.71 21.59 -10.65
C THR A 82 -4.96 21.52 -9.80
N PHE A 83 -5.26 22.58 -9.04
CA PHE A 83 -6.44 22.66 -8.18
C PHE A 83 -7.53 23.51 -8.83
N GLY A 84 -8.73 22.96 -8.97
CA GLY A 84 -9.88 23.69 -9.49
C GLY A 84 -10.24 24.90 -8.62
N GLU A 85 -10.53 26.02 -9.25
CA GLU A 85 -10.80 27.28 -8.57
C GLU A 85 -12.16 27.29 -7.88
N LYS A 86 -12.16 27.65 -6.59
CA LYS A 86 -13.37 27.91 -5.80
C LYS A 86 -13.01 28.79 -4.62
N LYS A 87 -13.90 29.69 -4.21
CA LYS A 87 -13.79 30.35 -2.90
C LYS A 87 -14.21 29.37 -1.81
N TRP A 88 -13.27 28.94 -0.98
CA TRP A 88 -13.50 28.03 0.14
C TRP A 88 -12.37 28.13 1.17
N ALA A 89 -12.58 27.54 2.35
CA ALA A 89 -11.59 27.62 3.43
C ALA A 89 -10.34 26.76 3.20
N GLY A 90 -10.36 25.82 2.25
CA GLY A 90 -9.28 24.87 2.05
C GLY A 90 -9.26 23.74 3.10
N PRO A 91 -8.14 23.01 3.21
CA PRO A 91 -6.88 23.18 2.48
C PRO A 91 -6.89 22.55 1.08
N LEU A 92 -5.96 22.96 0.20
CA LEU A 92 -5.74 22.31 -1.10
C LEU A 92 -5.12 20.92 -0.95
N VAL A 93 -4.13 20.78 -0.07
CA VAL A 93 -3.42 19.52 0.21
C VAL A 93 -3.45 19.26 1.72
N LEU A 94 -3.80 18.04 2.11
CA LEU A 94 -3.71 17.57 3.48
C LEU A 94 -2.68 16.43 3.53
N LEU A 95 -1.57 16.65 4.21
CA LEU A 95 -0.55 15.64 4.43
C LEU A 95 -0.48 15.32 5.93
N GLY A 96 -0.50 14.03 6.25
CA GLY A 96 -0.42 13.53 7.61
C GLY A 96 0.10 12.10 7.63
N GLY A 97 0.80 11.74 8.71
CA GLY A 97 1.36 10.41 8.89
C GLY A 97 2.72 10.43 9.59
N THR A 98 3.31 9.25 9.75
CA THR A 98 4.55 9.03 10.50
C THR A 98 5.67 8.58 9.58
N ASN A 99 6.87 9.14 9.75
CA ASN A 99 8.08 8.78 8.98
C ASN A 99 7.88 8.85 7.47
N LEU A 100 7.10 9.82 6.99
CA LEU A 100 6.89 10.02 5.56
C LEU A 100 8.10 10.68 4.91
N LYS A 101 8.46 10.21 3.71
CA LYS A 101 9.43 10.90 2.85
C LYS A 101 8.70 11.50 1.66
N VAL A 102 8.56 12.82 1.66
CA VAL A 102 7.96 13.57 0.55
C VAL A 102 9.06 14.21 -0.29
N SER A 103 9.01 13.99 -1.59
CA SER A 103 9.97 14.55 -2.54
C SER A 103 9.30 14.81 -3.88
N GLY A 104 9.91 15.60 -4.75
CA GLY A 104 9.35 15.81 -6.07
C GLY A 104 10.10 16.85 -6.88
N SER A 105 10.01 16.72 -8.20
CA SER A 105 10.38 17.75 -9.18
C SER A 105 9.16 18.39 -9.83
N GLY A 106 7.95 17.91 -9.49
CA GLY A 106 6.69 18.40 -10.02
C GLY A 106 6.19 19.68 -9.34
N THR A 107 5.01 20.12 -9.76
CA THR A 107 4.41 21.41 -9.36
C THR A 107 3.07 21.20 -8.68
N LEU A 108 2.80 21.95 -7.61
CA LEU A 108 1.47 22.10 -7.02
C LEU A 108 0.92 23.46 -7.45
N ASP A 109 0.02 23.46 -8.43
CA ASP A 109 -0.52 24.66 -9.07
C ASP A 109 -1.89 25.05 -8.50
N GLY A 110 -1.86 26.00 -7.56
CA GLY A 110 -3.05 26.52 -6.88
C GLY A 110 -3.84 27.58 -7.65
N GLN A 111 -3.40 27.99 -8.85
CA GLN A 111 -4.10 28.96 -9.72
C GLN A 111 -4.52 30.27 -9.02
N GLY A 112 -3.67 30.82 -8.13
CA GLY A 112 -3.99 32.00 -7.33
C GLY A 112 -3.70 33.36 -7.99
N ALA A 113 -3.50 33.40 -9.30
CA ALA A 113 -3.10 34.61 -10.05
C ALA A 113 -4.25 35.60 -10.27
#